data_AF-A0A316WXA1-F1
#
_entry.id   AF-A0A316WXA1-F1
#
_cell.length_a   1.000
_cell.length_b   1.000
_cell.length_c   1.000
_cell.angle_alpha   90.00
_cell.angle_beta   90.00
_cell.angle_gamma   90.00
#
_symmetry.space_group_name_H-M   'P 1'
#
loop_
_entity.id
_entity.type
_entity.pdbx_description
1 polymer ?
#
loop_
_entity_poly.entity_id
_entity_poly.type
_entity_poly.pdbx_seq_one_letter_code
_entity_poly.pdbx_strand_id
1 'polypeptide(L)'
;MFTGTQDPITFTSNPEGATVFHKGLEKCVTPCTTKIPRSLSKQTITFQKEGFNSEEVKLDKKFNPVTLLNILFGGAIGVGIDAATGSLTKYSSKKYEVELEAKQQ
;
A
#
# COMPACT_ATOMS: atom_id res chain seq x y z
N MET A 1 -13.50 -7.84 -17.20
CA MET A 1 -12.43 -7.04 -16.58
C MET A 1 -12.83 -6.72 -15.14
N PHE A 2 -12.52 -7.60 -14.19
CA PHE A 2 -12.73 -7.31 -12.76
C PHE A 2 -11.49 -6.59 -12.26
N THR A 3 -11.53 -5.25 -12.16
CA THR A 3 -10.39 -4.50 -11.65
C THR A 3 -10.20 -4.84 -10.18
N GLY A 4 -9.26 -5.74 -9.89
CA GLY A 4 -9.06 -6.32 -8.55
C GLY A 4 -8.89 -5.29 -7.44
N THR A 5 -9.07 -5.73 -6.19
CA THR A 5 -8.97 -4.93 -4.96
C THR A 5 -7.54 -4.68 -4.49
N GLN A 6 -6.54 -4.95 -5.34
CA GLN A 6 -5.12 -4.81 -5.03
C GLN A 6 -4.40 -4.14 -6.19
N ASP A 7 -3.31 -3.42 -5.91
CA ASP A 7 -2.42 -2.87 -6.92
C ASP A 7 -1.02 -3.50 -6.81
N PRO A 8 -0.36 -3.84 -7.93
CA PRO A 8 1.06 -4.12 -7.92
C PRO A 8 1.83 -2.82 -7.63
N ILE A 9 2.73 -2.84 -6.66
CA ILE A 9 3.60 -1.73 -6.29
C ILE A 9 5.03 -2.23 -6.23
N THR A 10 5.94 -1.47 -6.84
CA THR A 10 7.38 -1.70 -6.84
C THR A 10 8.04 -0.95 -5.69
N PHE A 11 8.88 -1.65 -4.94
CA PHE A 11 9.65 -1.12 -3.82
C PHE A 11 11.14 -1.32 -4.11
N THR A 12 11.90 -0.24 -4.03
CA THR A 12 13.36 -0.24 -4.12
C THR A 12 13.94 0.44 -2.88
N SER A 13 15.13 0.04 -2.47
CA SER A 13 15.85 0.68 -1.38
C SER A 13 17.32 0.83 -1.72
N ASN A 14 17.96 1.81 -1.09
CA ASN A 14 19.40 1.93 -1.08
C ASN A 14 19.90 1.91 0.38
N PRO A 15 20.74 0.95 0.78
CA PRO A 15 21.15 -0.21 -0.02
C PRO A 15 20.00 -1.19 -0.31
N GLU A 16 20.15 -1.99 -1.38
CA GLU A 16 19.21 -3.06 -1.75
C GLU A 16 19.19 -4.18 -0.69
N GLY A 17 18.20 -5.08 -0.75
CA GLY A 17 18.09 -6.20 0.18
C GLY A 17 17.46 -5.81 1.52
N ALA A 18 16.53 -4.86 1.50
CA ALA A 18 15.68 -4.52 2.63
C ALA A 18 14.39 -5.35 2.58
N THR A 19 13.97 -5.89 3.71
CA THR A 19 12.69 -6.60 3.84
C THR A 19 11.55 -5.60 3.92
N VAL A 20 10.54 -5.79 3.07
CA VAL A 20 9.36 -4.94 2.94
C VAL A 20 8.21 -5.57 3.72
N PHE A 21 7.64 -4.83 4.66
CA PHE A 21 6.50 -5.23 5.48
C PHE A 21 5.26 -4.39 5.15
N HIS A 22 4.10 -5.04 5.10
CA HIS A 22 2.81 -4.38 5.07
C HIS A 22 1.97 -4.89 6.24
N LYS A 23 1.60 -4.00 7.16
CA LYS A 23 0.91 -4.33 8.42
C LYS A 23 1.66 -5.39 9.25
N GLY A 24 2.99 -5.28 9.33
CA GLY A 24 3.85 -6.22 10.07
C GLY A 24 4.04 -7.58 9.39
N LEU A 25 3.41 -7.84 8.25
CA LEU A 25 3.62 -9.05 7.47
C LEU A 25 4.67 -8.81 6.39
N GLU A 26 5.68 -9.68 6.35
CA GLU A 26 6.69 -9.69 5.29
C GLU A 26 6.03 -9.92 3.92
N LYS A 27 6.43 -9.13 2.92
CA LYS A 27 5.90 -9.21 1.56
C LYS A 27 6.95 -9.58 0.52
N CYS A 28 8.14 -9.01 0.61
CA CYS A 28 9.27 -9.29 -0.29
C CYS A 28 10.55 -8.61 0.21
N VAL A 29 11.64 -8.83 -0.51
CA VAL A 29 12.94 -8.17 -0.31
C VAL A 29 13.23 -7.27 -1.51
N THR A 30 13.68 -6.03 -1.29
CA THR A 30 13.97 -5.07 -2.37
C THR A 30 15.18 -5.48 -3.23
N PRO A 31 15.17 -5.19 -4.54
CA PRO A 31 14.07 -4.60 -5.31
C PRO A 31 12.96 -5.64 -5.61
N CYS A 32 11.70 -5.29 -5.37
CA CYS A 32 10.58 -6.20 -5.61
C CYS A 32 9.30 -5.49 -6.05
N THR A 33 8.42 -6.22 -6.75
CA THR A 33 7.04 -5.81 -6.99
C THR A 33 6.10 -6.78 -6.29
N THR A 34 5.19 -6.27 -5.46
CA THR A 34 4.20 -7.09 -4.75
C THR A 34 2.83 -6.44 -4.77
N LYS A 35 1.78 -7.25 -4.59
CA LYS A 35 0.40 -6.75 -4.60
C LYS A 35 0.03 -6.25 -3.21
N ILE A 36 -0.34 -4.97 -3.13
CA ILE A 36 -0.84 -4.35 -1.91
C ILE A 36 -2.36 -4.18 -2.00
N PRO A 37 -3.13 -4.71 -1.02
CA PRO A 37 -4.55 -4.46 -0.92
C PRO A 37 -4.86 -2.97 -0.84
N ARG A 38 -5.84 -2.54 -1.63
CA ARG A 38 -6.42 -1.21 -1.51
C ARG A 38 -7.25 -1.14 -0.25
N SER A 39 -7.32 0.04 0.34
CA SER A 39 -8.08 0.28 1.57
C SER A 39 -8.43 1.75 1.66
N LEU A 40 -9.59 2.05 2.26
CA LEU A 40 -9.96 3.40 2.67
C LEU A 40 -9.03 3.94 3.76
N SER A 41 -8.61 3.10 4.70
CA SER A 41 -7.71 3.50 5.79
C SER A 41 -6.29 3.71 5.31
N LYS A 42 -5.53 4.64 5.92
CA LYS A 42 -4.11 4.89 5.61
C LYS A 42 -3.32 3.58 5.58
N GLN A 43 -2.44 3.43 4.59
CA GLN A 43 -1.63 2.22 4.42
C GLN A 43 -0.16 2.63 4.47
N THR A 44 0.64 1.87 5.21
CA THR A 44 2.06 2.11 5.43
C THR A 44 2.85 0.87 5.05
N ILE A 45 4.06 1.09 4.57
CA ILE A 45 5.05 0.07 4.23
C ILE A 45 6.27 0.34 5.08
N THR A 46 6.78 -0.69 5.74
CA THR A 46 8.00 -0.58 6.55
C THR A 46 9.14 -1.31 5.83
N PHE A 47 10.27 -0.64 5.69
CA PHE A 47 11.51 -1.21 5.19
C PHE A 47 12.40 -1.52 6.38
N GLN A 48 12.94 -2.73 6.45
CA GLN A 48 13.91 -3.12 7.47
C GLN A 48 15.12 -3.76 6.84
N LYS A 49 16.30 -3.38 7.30
CA LYS A 49 17.57 -3.99 6.92
C LYS A 49 18.49 -4.03 8.13
N GLU A 50 19.21 -5.13 8.29
CA GLU A 50 20.20 -5.27 9.36
C GLU A 50 21.25 -4.15 9.27
N GLY A 51 21.56 -3.52 10.40
CA GLY A 51 22.47 -2.37 10.46
C GLY A 51 21.85 -1.02 10.08
N PHE A 52 20.57 -0.98 9.69
CA PHE A 52 19.86 0.25 9.30
C PHE A 52 18.65 0.52 10.20
N ASN A 53 18.25 1.78 10.27
CA ASN A 53 17.00 2.22 10.88
C ASN A 53 15.82 1.70 10.06
N SER A 54 14.74 1.34 10.75
CA SER A 54 13.48 0.99 10.07
C SER A 54 12.85 2.26 9.51
N GLU A 55 12.46 2.23 8.24
CA GLU A 55 11.86 3.38 7.56
C GLU A 55 10.40 3.08 7.18
N GLU A 56 9.48 3.98 7.51
CA GLU A 56 8.05 3.81 7.22
C GLU A 56 7.58 4.80 6.15
N VAL A 57 7.09 4.25 5.04
CA VAL A 57 6.55 5.01 3.91
C VAL A 57 5.03 4.91 3.87
N LYS A 58 4.36 6.05 3.79
CA LYS A 58 2.91 6.12 3.56
C LYS A 58 2.60 5.96 2.08
N LEU A 59 1.65 5.10 1.75
CA LEU A 59 1.20 4.92 0.38
C LEU A 59 0.16 5.97 0.00
N ASP A 60 0.46 6.71 -1.07
CA ASP A 60 -0.37 7.77 -1.63
C ASP A 60 -1.53 7.21 -2.43
N LYS A 61 -2.69 7.87 -2.33
CA LYS A 61 -3.93 7.37 -2.92
C LYS A 61 -4.71 8.48 -3.59
N LYS A 62 -5.41 8.11 -4.67
CA LYS A 62 -6.54 8.88 -5.20
C LYS A 62 -7.83 8.29 -4.63
N PHE A 63 -8.66 9.16 -4.07
CA PHE A 63 -9.96 8.82 -3.51
C PHE A 63 -11.04 9.69 -4.16
N ASN A 64 -12.16 9.09 -4.58
CA ASN A 64 -13.33 9.82 -5.06
C ASN A 64 -14.45 9.78 -4.00
N PRO A 65 -14.64 10.87 -3.22
CA PRO A 65 -15.66 10.91 -2.17
C PRO A 65 -17.08 10.84 -2.71
N VAL A 66 -17.33 11.33 -3.93
CA VAL A 66 -18.67 11.31 -4.55
C VAL A 66 -19.13 9.88 -4.78
N THR A 67 -18.23 9.00 -5.20
CA THR A 67 -18.54 7.58 -5.38
C THR A 67 -18.90 6.91 -4.05
N LEU A 68 -18.24 7.29 -2.94
CA LEU A 68 -18.59 6.76 -1.61
C LEU A 68 -19.98 7.25 -1.16
N LEU A 69 -20.32 8.52 -1.39
CA LEU A 69 -21.63 9.08 -1.06
C LEU A 69 -22.75 8.36 -1.83
N ASN A 70 -22.60 8.18 -3.14
CA ASN A 70 -23.60 7.49 -3.96
C ASN A 70 -23.85 6.05 -3.48
N ILE A 71 -22.82 5.34 -3.01
CA ILE A 71 -22.95 3.98 -2.47
C ILE A 71 -23.66 3.98 -1.11
N LEU A 72 -23.31 4.93 -0.23
CA LEU A 72 -23.90 5.04 1.11
C LEU A 72 -25.39 5.42 1.05
N PHE A 73 -25.75 6.36 0.19
CA PHE A 73 -27.13 6.86 0.05
C PHE A 73 -27.98 6.07 -0.97
N GLY A 74 -27.35 5.29 -1.86
CA GLY A 74 -28.02 4.52 -2.92
C GLY A 74 -28.45 3.10 -2.56
N GLY A 75 -28.31 2.66 -1.30
CA GLY A 75 -28.95 1.42 -0.81
C GLY A 75 -28.21 0.10 -1.05
N ALA A 76 -26.93 0.10 -1.45
CA ALA A 76 -26.13 -1.13 -1.60
C ALA A 76 -25.61 -1.71 -0.25
N ILE A 77 -26.46 -1.70 0.77
CA ILE A 77 -26.12 -2.09 2.14
C ILE A 77 -26.34 -3.60 2.28
N GLY A 78 -25.32 -4.42 1.99
CA GLY A 78 -25.36 -5.82 2.43
C GLY A 78 -24.46 -6.79 1.68
N VAL A 79 -24.27 -6.63 0.36
CA VAL A 79 -23.56 -7.64 -0.45
C VAL A 79 -22.38 -7.10 -1.29
N GLY A 80 -22.25 -5.77 -1.42
CA GLY A 80 -21.24 -5.12 -2.29
C GLY A 80 -20.18 -4.27 -1.60
N ILE A 81 -20.21 -4.13 -0.27
CA ILE A 81 -19.44 -3.12 0.47
C ILE A 81 -17.91 -3.37 0.38
N ASP A 82 -17.47 -4.62 0.45
CA ASP A 82 -16.03 -4.96 0.36
C ASP A 82 -15.46 -4.74 -1.06
N ALA A 83 -16.22 -5.10 -2.10
CA ALA A 83 -15.83 -4.84 -3.49
C ALA A 83 -15.87 -3.34 -3.80
N ALA A 84 -16.86 -2.62 -3.28
CA ALA A 84 -16.98 -1.18 -3.41
C ALA A 84 -15.79 -0.44 -2.80
N THR A 85 -15.44 -0.71 -1.54
CA THR A 85 -14.35 0.00 -0.84
C THR A 85 -12.97 -0.20 -1.49
N GLY A 86 -12.69 -1.41 -2.00
CA GLY A 86 -11.48 -1.69 -2.79
C GLY A 86 -11.52 -1.10 -4.21
N SER A 87 -12.71 -0.86 -4.78
CA SER A 87 -12.89 -0.17 -6.06
C SER A 87 -12.83 1.37 -5.93
N LEU A 88 -13.14 1.90 -4.75
CA LEU A 88 -13.20 3.33 -4.45
C LEU A 88 -11.83 3.99 -4.28
N THR A 89 -10.82 3.19 -3.97
CA THR A 89 -9.45 3.69 -3.73
C THR A 89 -8.50 3.10 -4.76
N LYS A 90 -7.54 3.90 -5.22
CA LYS A 90 -6.41 3.41 -6.01
C LYS A 90 -5.14 4.08 -5.51
N TYR A 91 -4.05 3.33 -5.42
CA TYR A 91 -2.75 3.94 -5.13
C TYR A 91 -2.34 4.82 -6.30
N SER A 92 -1.95 6.07 -6.01
CA SER A 92 -1.55 7.04 -7.03
C SER A 92 -0.15 6.76 -7.56
N SER A 93 0.75 6.33 -6.69
CA SER A 93 2.12 5.97 -7.02
C SER A 93 2.25 4.44 -7.07
N LYS A 94 3.03 3.94 -8.05
CA LYS A 94 3.27 2.50 -8.25
C LYS A 94 4.72 2.10 -8.00
N LYS A 95 5.59 3.07 -7.72
CA LYS A 95 6.99 2.86 -7.35
C LYS A 95 7.29 3.72 -6.12
N TYR A 96 7.99 3.13 -5.16
CA TYR A 96 8.54 3.81 -3.99
C TYR A 96 10.01 3.44 -3.87
N GLU A 97 10.83 4.46 -3.64
CA GLU A 97 12.28 4.35 -3.51
C GLU A 97 12.69 5.00 -2.20
N VAL A 98 13.49 4.31 -1.41
CA VAL A 98 13.83 4.69 -0.04
C VAL A 98 15.34 4.62 0.18
N GLU A 99 15.92 5.68 0.74
CA GLU A 99 17.28 5.67 1.27
C GLU A 99 17.22 5.24 2.74
N LEU A 100 17.97 4.21 3.12
CA LEU A 100 18.02 3.73 4.50
C LEU A 100 19.20 4.35 5.24
N GLU A 101 18.92 4.90 6.42
CA GLU A 101 19.95 5.45 7.30
C GLU A 101 20.59 4.36 8.15
N ALA A 102 21.93 4.32 8.19
CA ALA A 102 22.65 3.41 9.05
C ALA A 102 22.37 3.72 10.53
N LYS A 103 22.24 2.67 11.34
CA LYS A 103 22.15 2.81 12.81
C LYS A 103 23.46 3.39 13.32
N GLN A 104 23.36 4.48 14.09
CA GLN A 104 24.49 4.99 14.86
C GLN A 104 24.78 3.97 15.98
N GLN A 105 26.04 3.52 16.06
CA GLN A 105 26.52 2.61 17.11
C GLN A 105 26.74 3.35 18.42
#